data_AF-A0A7V4BTQ5-F1
#
_entry.id   AF-A0A7V4BTQ5-F1
#
_cell.length_a   1.000
_cell.length_b   1.000
_cell.length_c   1.000
_cell.angle_alpha   90.00
_cell.angle_beta   90.00
_cell.angle_gamma   90.00
#
_symmetry.space_group_name_H-M   'P 1'
#
loop_
_entity.id
_entity.type
_entity.pdbx_description
1 polymer ?
#
loop_
_entity_poly.entity_id
_entity_poly.type
_entity_poly.pdbx_seq_one_letter_code
_entity_poly.pdbx_strand_id
1 'polypeptide(L)'
;MIRIVILMLVLCLMAGCVNNNKFCMEVDVRTRVYPEKGKSYYTDYEKKPTCTVDCLPGLSLARPAVNAYGSLTGRKADSTGFFHAVKIDNRWFLADPCGLLHINTGVCSVSPMRTDAGTENMKKKFGEEKNWMKETVALLKSNSFNCAGAWSDVELIRDYNKTNDPLAYTVIVNFMSKFGEKKGLTHQQAGHKGYRNDALPVFDPLFPAFCDSLAKTLSQYRDDRNLVGYFTDNELPFYPNSLVNYLLLPAGDANYIATMQWMREHKYDEKNLTDEAKHNFLALIGDKYFSVITAAIRKYDP
;
A
#
# COMPACT_ATOMS: atom_id res chain seq x y z
N MET A 1 46.41 12.30 61.44
CA MET A 1 45.53 12.86 60.39
C MET A 1 45.81 12.11 59.10
N ILE A 2 44.99 11.10 58.81
CA ILE A 2 45.15 10.20 57.66
C ILE A 2 44.39 10.80 56.48
N ARG A 3 45.11 11.14 55.40
CA ARG A 3 44.51 11.58 54.13
C ARG A 3 44.10 10.35 53.33
N ILE A 4 42.80 10.10 53.23
CA ILE A 4 42.21 9.08 52.35
C ILE A 4 42.14 9.67 50.94
N VAL A 5 42.86 9.04 50.01
CA VAL A 5 42.76 9.30 48.57
C VAL A 5 41.57 8.49 48.06
N ILE A 6 40.48 9.17 47.67
CA ILE A 6 39.35 8.55 46.98
C ILE A 6 39.67 8.57 45.48
N LEU A 7 40.04 7.40 44.95
CA LEU A 7 40.17 7.16 43.51
C LEU A 7 38.76 6.89 42.97
N MET A 8 38.14 7.88 42.33
CA MET A 8 36.87 7.71 41.63
C MET A 8 37.13 6.99 40.29
N LEU A 9 36.90 5.68 40.28
CA LEU A 9 36.89 4.87 39.06
C LEU A 9 35.56 5.13 38.33
N VAL A 10 35.57 6.00 37.34
CA VAL A 10 34.44 6.19 36.43
C VAL A 10 34.40 5.00 35.48
N LEU A 11 33.55 4.02 35.79
CA LEU A 11 33.19 2.95 34.86
C LEU A 11 32.29 3.56 33.77
N CYS A 12 32.90 4.02 32.68
CA CYS A 12 32.17 4.25 31.43
C CYS A 12 31.71 2.90 30.89
N LEU A 13 30.50 2.48 31.25
CA LEU A 13 29.75 1.48 30.50
C LEU A 13 29.41 2.09 29.14
N MET A 14 30.35 1.99 28.21
CA MET A 14 30.07 2.03 26.79
C MET A 14 29.19 0.83 26.48
N ALA A 15 27.88 0.98 26.63
CA ALA A 15 26.91 0.18 25.91
C ALA A 15 27.08 0.53 24.44
N GLY A 16 28.14 0.01 23.83
CA GLY A 16 28.27 -0.01 22.39
C GLY A 16 27.06 -0.77 21.89
N CYS A 17 26.22 -0.09 21.11
CA CYS A 17 25.31 -0.77 20.20
C CYS A 17 26.17 -1.68 19.33
N VAL A 18 26.32 -2.94 19.73
CA VAL A 18 26.89 -3.96 18.86
C VAL A 18 25.91 -4.07 17.72
N ASN A 19 26.25 -3.44 16.60
CA ASN A 19 25.56 -3.58 15.35
C ASN A 19 25.86 -5.01 14.84
N ASN A 20 25.22 -6.00 15.47
CA ASN A 20 25.30 -7.42 15.14
C ASN A 20 24.45 -7.71 13.88
N ASN A 21 24.57 -6.89 12.83
CA ASN A 21 24.13 -7.27 11.50
C ASN A 21 25.11 -8.34 10.97
N LYS A 22 25.08 -9.52 11.60
CA LYS A 22 25.78 -10.70 11.13
C LYS A 22 24.96 -11.26 9.98
N PHE A 23 25.26 -10.78 8.78
CA PHE A 23 24.94 -11.55 7.58
C PHE A 23 25.60 -12.93 7.75
N CYS A 24 24.76 -13.96 7.86
CA CYS A 24 25.18 -15.33 8.15
C CYS A 24 25.49 -16.13 6.90
N MET A 25 25.14 -15.59 5.73
CA MET A 25 25.29 -16.25 4.45
C MET A 25 25.45 -15.24 3.32
N GLU A 26 25.82 -15.74 2.15
CA GLU A 26 25.80 -15.00 0.90
C GLU A 26 24.83 -15.67 -0.07
N VAL A 27 24.18 -14.88 -0.92
CA VAL A 27 23.38 -15.39 -2.03
C VAL A 27 23.87 -14.78 -3.34
N ASP A 28 23.82 -15.56 -4.41
CA ASP A 28 24.15 -15.08 -5.74
C ASP A 28 23.01 -14.20 -6.26
N VAL A 29 23.31 -12.93 -6.54
CA VAL A 29 22.38 -11.93 -7.05
C VAL A 29 22.87 -11.45 -8.40
N ARG A 30 21.95 -11.21 -9.33
CA ARG A 30 22.22 -10.42 -10.53
C ARG A 30 21.16 -9.35 -10.68
N THR A 31 21.56 -8.18 -11.15
CA THR A 31 20.67 -7.04 -11.29
C THR A 31 20.17 -6.94 -12.72
N ARG A 32 18.88 -6.67 -12.90
CA ARG A 32 18.36 -6.29 -14.21
C ARG A 32 18.64 -4.82 -14.47
N VAL A 33 19.38 -4.52 -15.52
CA VAL A 33 19.72 -3.17 -15.93
C VAL A 33 18.76 -2.70 -17.01
N TYR A 34 18.24 -1.48 -16.84
CA TYR A 34 17.38 -0.79 -17.80
C TYR A 34 18.14 0.41 -18.37
N PRO A 35 18.90 0.23 -19.47
CA PRO A 35 19.66 1.33 -20.05
C PRO A 35 18.72 2.36 -20.70
N GLU A 36 19.15 3.62 -20.80
CA GLU A 36 18.39 4.67 -21.51
C GLU A 36 18.07 4.30 -22.97
N LYS A 37 18.94 3.50 -23.60
CA LYS A 37 18.76 2.97 -24.96
C LYS A 37 19.12 1.48 -25.00
N GLY A 38 18.30 0.69 -25.68
CA GLY A 38 18.54 -0.74 -25.91
C GLY A 38 17.67 -1.66 -25.06
N LYS A 39 17.90 -2.98 -25.19
CA LYS A 39 17.19 -4.00 -24.42
C LYS A 39 17.77 -4.09 -23.00
N SER A 40 16.90 -4.31 -22.02
CA SER A 40 17.34 -4.64 -20.66
C SER A 40 18.20 -5.90 -20.67
N TYR A 41 19.26 -5.93 -19.88
CA TYR A 41 20.13 -7.09 -19.69
C TYR A 41 20.32 -7.38 -18.20
N TYR A 42 20.87 -8.55 -17.87
CA TYR A 42 21.26 -8.88 -16.50
C TYR A 42 22.77 -8.70 -16.35
N THR A 43 23.21 -8.23 -15.19
CA THR A 43 24.63 -8.26 -14.81
C THR A 43 25.09 -9.70 -14.61
N ASP A 44 26.42 -9.87 -14.48
CA ASP A 44 26.96 -11.10 -13.90
C ASP A 44 26.47 -11.30 -12.47
N TYR A 45 26.51 -12.55 -12.01
CA TYR A 45 26.22 -12.88 -10.63
C TYR A 45 27.29 -12.30 -9.71
N GLU A 46 26.85 -11.67 -8.64
CA GLU A 46 27.68 -11.21 -7.54
C GLU A 46 27.12 -11.75 -6.22
N LYS A 47 28.02 -12.11 -5.31
CA LYS A 47 27.63 -12.54 -3.97
C LYS A 47 27.18 -11.35 -3.14
N LYS A 48 26.01 -11.43 -2.51
CA LYS A 48 25.51 -10.43 -1.58
C LYS A 48 25.33 -11.00 -0.19
N PRO A 49 25.88 -10.35 0.86
CA PRO A 49 25.68 -10.77 2.24
C PRO A 49 24.20 -10.65 2.61
N THR A 50 23.64 -11.69 3.20
CA THR A 50 22.21 -11.85 3.49
C THR A 50 21.99 -12.52 4.85
N CYS A 51 20.81 -12.33 5.43
CA CYS A 51 20.38 -12.92 6.69
C CYS A 51 19.00 -13.56 6.48
N THR A 52 18.82 -14.82 6.89
CA THR A 52 17.50 -15.44 7.02
C THR A 52 17.01 -15.32 8.45
N VAL A 53 15.73 -15.63 8.69
CA VAL A 53 15.16 -15.63 10.05
C VAL A 53 15.93 -16.57 10.99
N ASP A 54 16.45 -17.70 10.49
CA ASP A 54 17.24 -18.68 11.26
C ASP A 54 18.56 -18.12 11.79
N CYS A 55 19.03 -17.02 11.20
CA CYS A 55 20.27 -16.38 11.59
C CYS A 55 20.09 -15.37 12.73
N LEU A 56 18.86 -15.15 13.20
CA LEU A 56 18.56 -14.22 14.29
C LEU A 56 18.85 -14.89 15.65
N PRO A 57 19.86 -14.42 16.41
CA PRO A 57 20.24 -15.06 17.66
C PRO A 57 19.13 -14.92 18.71
N GLY A 58 18.81 -16.03 19.39
CA GLY A 58 17.81 -16.05 20.46
C GLY A 58 16.36 -16.00 19.98
N LEU A 59 16.10 -16.09 18.66
CA LEU A 59 14.75 -16.18 18.14
C LEU A 59 14.23 -17.62 18.26
N SER A 60 13.16 -17.80 19.02
CA SER A 60 12.38 -19.05 19.03
C SER A 60 11.21 -18.91 18.05
N LEU A 61 11.15 -19.81 17.08
CA LEU A 61 10.09 -19.84 16.06
C LEU A 61 8.91 -20.70 16.53
N ALA A 62 8.21 -20.26 17.58
CA ALA A 62 6.91 -20.82 17.91
C ALA A 62 5.82 -20.13 17.08
N ARG A 63 4.93 -20.90 16.44
CA ARG A 63 3.75 -20.31 15.80
C ARG A 63 2.83 -19.77 16.90
N PRO A 64 2.55 -18.46 16.94
CA PRO A 64 1.63 -17.93 17.93
C PRO A 64 0.21 -18.42 17.68
N ALA A 65 -0.58 -18.53 18.74
CA ALA A 65 -2.01 -18.74 18.61
C ALA A 65 -2.66 -17.49 18.01
N VAL A 66 -3.48 -17.70 16.98
CA VAL A 66 -4.20 -16.64 16.28
C VAL A 66 -5.70 -16.93 16.24
N ASN A 67 -6.51 -15.88 16.09
CA ASN A 67 -7.95 -16.02 15.87
C ASN A 67 -8.29 -16.27 14.39
N ALA A 68 -9.58 -16.24 14.05
CA ALA A 68 -10.07 -16.44 12.67
C ALA A 68 -9.53 -15.41 11.65
N TYR A 69 -9.18 -14.20 12.10
CA TYR A 69 -8.56 -13.16 11.28
C TYR A 69 -7.03 -13.26 11.20
N GLY A 70 -6.41 -14.24 11.85
CA GLY A 70 -4.96 -14.34 11.92
C GLY A 70 -4.31 -13.36 12.92
N SER A 71 -5.09 -12.75 13.81
CA SER A 71 -4.62 -11.81 14.84
C SER A 71 -4.19 -12.52 16.11
N LEU A 72 -3.22 -11.95 16.83
CA LEU A 72 -2.62 -12.55 18.03
C LEU A 72 -3.62 -12.58 19.20
N THR A 73 -3.89 -13.75 19.78
CA THR A 73 -4.89 -13.91 20.86
C THR A 73 -4.49 -13.31 22.21
N GLY A 74 -3.21 -12.97 22.40
CA GLY A 74 -2.66 -12.52 23.68
C GLY A 74 -2.48 -11.01 23.87
N ARG A 75 -2.72 -10.19 22.83
CA ARG A 75 -2.63 -8.71 22.95
C ARG A 75 -3.88 -8.05 22.40
N LYS A 76 -4.51 -7.23 23.24
CA LYS A 76 -5.80 -6.59 22.97
C LYS A 76 -5.65 -5.07 22.76
N ALA A 77 -6.54 -4.56 21.93
CA ALA A 77 -6.93 -3.16 21.77
C ALA A 77 -8.45 -3.06 21.98
N ASP A 78 -9.02 -1.87 21.85
CA ASP A 78 -10.47 -1.70 21.85
C ASP A 78 -11.08 -2.37 20.62
N SER A 79 -12.27 -2.95 20.75
CA SER A 79 -13.02 -3.53 19.62
C SER A 79 -14.02 -2.51 19.11
N THR A 80 -13.97 -2.22 17.81
CA THR A 80 -14.95 -1.36 17.12
C THR A 80 -15.93 -2.16 16.26
N GLY A 81 -15.77 -3.49 16.21
CA GLY A 81 -16.45 -4.34 15.25
C GLY A 81 -15.83 -4.37 13.85
N PHE A 82 -14.83 -3.53 13.58
CA PHE A 82 -14.12 -3.40 12.29
C PHE A 82 -12.60 -3.32 12.48
N PHE A 83 -11.86 -3.51 11.38
CA PHE A 83 -10.42 -3.23 11.39
C PHE A 83 -10.15 -1.74 11.60
N HIS A 84 -9.18 -1.40 12.44
CA HIS A 84 -8.76 -0.01 12.62
C HIS A 84 -7.29 0.10 13.03
N ALA A 85 -6.66 1.24 12.76
CA ALA A 85 -5.28 1.49 13.16
C ALA A 85 -5.20 1.85 14.65
N VAL A 86 -4.25 1.25 15.36
CA VAL A 86 -3.98 1.53 16.77
C VAL A 86 -2.48 1.68 17.01
N LYS A 87 -2.10 2.61 17.88
CA LYS A 87 -0.70 2.81 18.31
C LYS A 87 -0.54 2.39 19.76
N ILE A 88 0.23 1.34 20.01
CA ILE A 88 0.51 0.79 21.35
C ILE A 88 2.02 0.73 21.55
N ASP A 89 2.52 1.21 22.69
CA ASP A 89 3.95 1.22 23.02
C ASP A 89 4.82 1.84 21.90
N ASN A 90 4.33 2.94 21.33
CA ASN A 90 4.92 3.65 20.19
C ASN A 90 5.00 2.85 18.86
N ARG A 91 4.29 1.73 18.74
CA ARG A 91 4.23 0.91 17.51
C ARG A 91 2.81 0.88 16.93
N TRP A 92 2.72 1.06 15.61
CA TRP A 92 1.47 0.94 14.88
C TRP A 92 1.13 -0.52 14.59
N PHE A 93 -0.13 -0.85 14.80
CA PHE A 93 -0.76 -2.11 14.44
C PHE A 93 -2.10 -1.81 13.77
N LEU A 94 -2.66 -2.83 13.13
CA LEU A 94 -4.11 -2.90 13.02
C LEU A 94 -4.65 -3.59 14.27
N ALA A 95 -5.84 -3.21 14.71
CA ALA A 95 -6.69 -4.02 15.56
C ALA A 95 -7.78 -4.62 14.66
N ASP A 96 -8.06 -5.90 14.88
CA ASP A 96 -9.10 -6.60 14.13
C ASP A 96 -10.51 -6.32 14.67
N PRO A 97 -11.57 -6.82 14.03
CA PRO A 97 -12.96 -6.65 14.47
C PRO A 97 -13.26 -7.10 15.91
N CYS A 98 -12.41 -7.94 16.50
CA CYS A 98 -12.55 -8.45 17.87
C CYS A 98 -11.65 -7.70 18.87
N GLY A 99 -10.89 -6.70 18.41
CA GLY A 99 -9.96 -5.93 19.26
C GLY A 99 -8.64 -6.66 19.53
N LEU A 100 -8.20 -7.58 18.66
CA LEU A 100 -6.87 -8.21 18.78
C LEU A 100 -5.85 -7.53 17.87
N LEU A 101 -4.58 -7.48 18.32
CA LEU A 101 -3.52 -6.92 17.49
C LEU A 101 -3.26 -7.77 16.26
N HIS A 102 -3.23 -7.09 15.13
CA HIS A 102 -3.21 -7.66 13.80
C HIS A 102 -2.06 -7.06 12.98
N ILE A 103 -1.28 -7.94 12.38
CA ILE A 103 -0.32 -7.60 11.32
C ILE A 103 -0.90 -8.17 10.04
N ASN A 104 -1.24 -7.29 9.11
CA ASN A 104 -1.82 -7.72 7.84
C ASN A 104 -0.74 -8.34 6.95
N THR A 105 -0.87 -9.62 6.64
CA THR A 105 -0.02 -10.39 5.72
C THR A 105 -0.88 -10.84 4.55
N GLY A 106 -1.03 -9.94 3.58
CA GLY A 106 -1.91 -10.16 2.43
C GLY A 106 -1.21 -10.70 1.19
N VAL A 107 -1.96 -11.43 0.36
CA VAL A 107 -1.56 -11.78 -1.02
C VAL A 107 -2.42 -11.00 -2.00
N CYS A 108 -1.83 -10.24 -2.91
CA CYS A 108 -2.55 -9.51 -3.96
C CYS A 108 -3.01 -10.44 -5.08
N SER A 109 -4.01 -10.00 -5.85
CA SER A 109 -4.50 -10.71 -7.05
C SER A 109 -4.99 -12.13 -6.78
N VAL A 110 -5.66 -12.35 -5.64
CA VAL A 110 -6.31 -13.62 -5.32
C VAL A 110 -7.59 -13.75 -6.14
N SER A 111 -7.45 -14.28 -7.34
CA SER A 111 -8.56 -14.53 -8.27
C SER A 111 -8.23 -15.71 -9.20
N PRO A 112 -9.23 -16.46 -9.69
CA PRO A 112 -9.00 -17.40 -10.78
C PRO A 112 -8.48 -16.69 -12.04
N MET A 113 -7.57 -17.33 -12.77
CA MET A 113 -7.06 -16.80 -14.04
C MET A 113 -8.18 -16.80 -15.09
N ARG A 114 -8.52 -15.64 -15.65
CA ARG A 114 -9.65 -15.43 -16.57
C ARG A 114 -9.30 -15.53 -18.06
N THR A 115 -8.23 -16.24 -18.40
CA THR A 115 -7.90 -16.60 -19.79
C THR A 115 -8.59 -17.91 -20.18
N ASP A 116 -8.68 -18.24 -21.47
CA ASP A 116 -9.26 -19.53 -21.91
C ASP A 116 -8.56 -20.72 -21.25
N ALA A 117 -7.22 -20.76 -21.33
CA ALA A 117 -6.40 -21.79 -20.68
C ALA A 117 -6.51 -21.75 -19.15
N GLY A 118 -6.62 -20.56 -18.54
CA GLY A 118 -6.81 -20.41 -17.10
C GLY A 118 -8.15 -20.99 -16.64
N THR A 119 -9.20 -20.71 -17.39
CA THR A 119 -10.56 -21.18 -17.13
C THR A 119 -10.67 -22.70 -17.29
N GLU A 120 -10.07 -23.26 -18.34
CA GLU A 120 -10.02 -24.71 -18.55
C GLU A 120 -9.28 -25.41 -17.41
N ASN A 121 -8.10 -24.91 -17.02
CA ASN A 121 -7.32 -25.48 -15.92
C ASN A 121 -8.03 -25.35 -14.57
N MET A 122 -8.72 -24.23 -14.32
CA MET A 122 -9.53 -24.05 -13.12
C MET A 122 -10.65 -25.11 -13.06
N LYS A 123 -11.42 -25.26 -14.14
CA LYS A 123 -12.49 -26.28 -14.22
C LYS A 123 -11.95 -27.70 -14.07
N LYS A 124 -10.83 -28.02 -14.74
CA LYS A 124 -10.22 -29.34 -14.70
C LYS A 124 -9.74 -29.73 -13.29
N LYS A 125 -9.15 -28.79 -12.55
CA LYS A 125 -8.58 -29.07 -11.22
C LYS A 125 -9.60 -28.92 -10.08
N PHE A 126 -10.43 -27.89 -10.13
CA PHE A 126 -11.31 -27.50 -9.02
C PHE A 126 -12.80 -27.67 -9.32
N GLY A 127 -13.18 -27.87 -10.58
CA GLY A 127 -14.57 -27.94 -11.05
C GLY A 127 -15.24 -26.57 -11.08
N GLU A 128 -15.40 -25.96 -9.92
CA GLU A 128 -16.08 -24.67 -9.70
C GLU A 128 -15.18 -23.69 -8.94
N GLU A 129 -15.42 -22.39 -9.12
CA GLU A 129 -14.64 -21.32 -8.49
C GLU A 129 -14.75 -21.31 -6.97
N LYS A 130 -15.88 -21.73 -6.41
CA LYS A 130 -16.06 -21.85 -4.95
C LYS A 130 -15.09 -22.87 -4.34
N ASN A 131 -14.80 -23.95 -5.08
CA ASN A 131 -13.83 -24.97 -4.64
C ASN A 131 -12.41 -24.42 -4.75
N TRP A 132 -12.11 -23.71 -5.84
CA TRP A 132 -10.84 -22.99 -6.00
C TRP A 132 -10.61 -22.01 -4.84
N MET A 133 -11.61 -21.22 -4.46
CA MET A 133 -11.51 -20.28 -3.35
C MET A 133 -11.27 -21.00 -2.03
N LYS A 134 -12.02 -22.07 -1.75
CA LYS A 134 -11.84 -22.87 -0.53
C LYS A 134 -10.42 -23.44 -0.39
N GLU A 135 -9.89 -24.05 -1.45
CA GLU A 135 -8.52 -24.58 -1.44
C GLU A 135 -7.47 -23.46 -1.35
N THR A 136 -7.72 -22.32 -2.00
CA THR A 136 -6.83 -21.16 -1.96
C THR A 136 -6.77 -20.55 -0.57
N VAL A 137 -7.91 -20.33 0.10
CA VAL A 137 -7.93 -19.82 1.48
C VAL A 137 -7.21 -20.77 2.44
N ALA A 138 -7.39 -22.09 2.29
CA ALA A 138 -6.66 -23.07 3.09
C ALA A 138 -5.14 -22.99 2.87
N LEU A 139 -4.69 -22.85 1.62
CA LEU A 139 -3.28 -22.64 1.27
C LEU A 139 -2.73 -21.35 1.90
N LEU A 140 -3.47 -20.25 1.81
CA LEU A 140 -3.05 -18.96 2.40
C LEU A 140 -2.92 -19.06 3.92
N LYS A 141 -3.95 -19.56 4.61
CA LYS A 141 -3.97 -19.66 6.07
C LYS A 141 -2.90 -20.61 6.61
N SER A 142 -2.68 -21.76 5.97
CA SER A 142 -1.60 -22.70 6.36
C SER A 142 -0.20 -22.08 6.27
N ASN A 143 -0.02 -21.10 5.38
CA ASN A 143 1.20 -20.31 5.20
C ASN A 143 1.18 -18.97 5.95
N SER A 144 0.24 -18.77 6.88
CA SER A 144 0.12 -17.58 7.73
C SER A 144 -0.17 -16.27 6.97
N PHE A 145 -0.70 -16.35 5.75
CA PHE A 145 -1.36 -15.22 5.12
C PHE A 145 -2.78 -15.09 5.67
N ASN A 146 -3.20 -13.86 5.94
CA ASN A 146 -4.47 -13.58 6.61
C ASN A 146 -5.40 -12.64 5.82
N CYS A 147 -4.96 -12.16 4.66
CA CYS A 147 -5.74 -11.23 3.85
C CYS A 147 -5.59 -11.46 2.34
N ALA A 148 -6.65 -11.17 1.60
CA ALA A 148 -6.59 -10.92 0.16
C ALA A 148 -6.33 -9.43 -0.10
N GLY A 149 -5.24 -9.12 -0.78
CA GLY A 149 -4.80 -7.78 -1.15
C GLY A 149 -5.57 -7.21 -2.35
N ALA A 150 -5.13 -6.06 -2.84
CA ALA A 150 -5.68 -5.42 -4.03
C ALA A 150 -5.75 -6.39 -5.25
N TRP A 151 -6.67 -6.10 -6.17
CA TRP A 151 -6.94 -6.89 -7.39
C TRP A 151 -7.44 -8.33 -7.16
N SER A 152 -7.86 -8.67 -5.95
CA SER A 152 -8.50 -9.96 -5.67
C SER A 152 -9.98 -9.99 -6.08
N ASP A 153 -10.54 -11.19 -6.24
CA ASP A 153 -11.95 -11.40 -6.58
C ASP A 153 -12.85 -11.21 -5.34
N VAL A 154 -13.21 -9.95 -5.06
CA VAL A 154 -13.92 -9.54 -3.83
C VAL A 154 -15.25 -10.26 -3.68
N GLU A 155 -16.02 -10.43 -4.75
CA GLU A 155 -17.32 -11.09 -4.66
C GLU A 155 -17.18 -12.58 -4.35
N LEU A 156 -16.21 -13.26 -4.96
CA LEU A 156 -15.94 -14.67 -4.64
C LEU A 156 -15.45 -14.84 -3.18
N ILE A 157 -14.65 -13.90 -2.66
CA ILE A 157 -14.19 -13.90 -1.27
C ILE A 157 -15.37 -13.69 -0.32
N ARG A 158 -16.23 -12.70 -0.60
CA ARG A 158 -17.41 -12.42 0.22
C ARG A 158 -18.39 -13.58 0.22
N ASP A 159 -18.56 -14.26 -0.90
CA ASP A 159 -19.38 -15.47 -0.97
C ASP A 159 -18.81 -16.61 -0.12
N TYR A 160 -17.49 -16.85 -0.19
CA TYR A 160 -16.80 -17.80 0.69
C TYR A 160 -17.01 -17.46 2.17
N ASN A 161 -16.86 -16.18 2.57
CA ASN A 161 -16.97 -15.73 3.94
C ASN A 161 -18.37 -15.92 4.57
N LYS A 162 -19.44 -16.11 3.77
CA LYS A 162 -20.81 -16.34 4.30
C LYS A 162 -20.94 -17.66 5.08
N THR A 163 -20.10 -18.65 4.81
CA THR A 163 -20.27 -20.02 5.32
C THR A 163 -18.97 -20.65 5.85
N ASN A 164 -17.87 -19.90 5.89
CA ASN A 164 -16.55 -20.40 6.27
C ASN A 164 -15.83 -19.44 7.22
N ASP A 165 -14.73 -19.90 7.84
CA ASP A 165 -13.83 -19.02 8.57
C ASP A 165 -13.30 -17.92 7.65
N PRO A 166 -13.47 -16.64 7.99
CA PRO A 166 -13.31 -15.54 7.05
C PRO A 166 -11.87 -15.40 6.54
N LEU A 167 -11.73 -15.00 5.29
CA LEU A 167 -10.53 -14.36 4.76
C LEU A 167 -10.77 -12.85 4.74
N ALA A 168 -9.96 -12.10 5.49
CA ALA A 168 -10.01 -10.65 5.43
C ALA A 168 -9.63 -10.17 4.02
N TYR A 169 -10.12 -9.02 3.59
CA TYR A 169 -9.85 -8.53 2.24
C TYR A 169 -9.75 -7.02 2.15
N THR A 170 -9.17 -6.54 1.05
CA THR A 170 -9.10 -5.14 0.68
C THR A 170 -9.76 -4.92 -0.67
N VAL A 171 -10.20 -3.69 -0.93
CA VAL A 171 -10.81 -3.30 -2.21
C VAL A 171 -9.97 -2.21 -2.85
N ILE A 172 -9.57 -2.39 -4.11
CA ILE A 172 -8.96 -1.31 -4.91
C ILE A 172 -10.02 -0.60 -5.74
N VAL A 173 -10.19 0.71 -5.52
CA VAL A 173 -11.29 1.49 -6.08
C VAL A 173 -10.94 2.14 -7.41
N ASN A 174 -9.68 2.58 -7.56
CA ASN A 174 -9.12 3.21 -8.77
C ASN A 174 -9.79 4.56 -9.12
N PHE A 175 -9.88 5.48 -8.15
CA PHE A 175 -10.58 6.76 -8.29
C PHE A 175 -10.01 7.63 -9.42
N MET A 176 -8.72 7.96 -9.36
CA MET A 176 -8.08 8.85 -10.32
C MET A 176 -7.94 8.19 -11.69
N SER A 177 -7.56 6.91 -11.72
CA SER A 177 -7.40 6.19 -12.98
C SER A 177 -8.73 6.03 -13.74
N LYS A 178 -9.84 5.70 -13.06
CA LYS A 178 -11.18 5.68 -13.68
C LYS A 178 -11.65 7.07 -14.10
N PHE A 179 -11.34 8.10 -13.32
CA PHE A 179 -11.68 9.48 -13.68
C PHE A 179 -10.94 9.93 -14.94
N GLY A 180 -9.62 9.73 -14.97
CA GLY A 180 -8.77 10.04 -16.10
C GLY A 180 -9.20 9.28 -17.37
N GLU A 181 -9.52 7.99 -17.24
CA GLU A 181 -10.03 7.17 -18.36
C GLU A 181 -11.36 7.72 -18.89
N LYS A 182 -12.32 8.05 -18.02
CA LYS A 182 -13.60 8.67 -18.40
C LYS A 182 -13.41 9.99 -19.14
N LYS A 183 -12.36 10.75 -18.81
CA LYS A 183 -12.02 12.04 -19.45
C LYS A 183 -11.14 11.88 -20.70
N GLY A 184 -10.68 10.66 -21.02
CA GLY A 184 -9.73 10.43 -22.11
C GLY A 184 -8.33 10.99 -21.84
N LEU A 185 -7.94 11.12 -20.58
CA LEU A 185 -6.67 11.73 -20.14
C LEU A 185 -5.58 10.71 -19.80
N THR A 186 -5.90 9.42 -19.90
CA THR A 186 -4.97 8.34 -19.58
C THR A 186 -4.43 7.62 -20.81
N HIS A 187 -3.22 7.10 -20.71
CA HIS A 187 -2.65 6.12 -21.63
C HIS A 187 -2.09 4.91 -20.88
N GLN A 188 -1.87 3.80 -21.59
CA GLN A 188 -1.31 2.60 -20.98
C GLN A 188 0.18 2.78 -20.70
N GLN A 189 0.62 2.47 -19.48
CA GLN A 189 2.02 2.28 -19.12
C GLN A 189 2.22 0.86 -18.57
N ALA A 190 3.48 0.42 -18.46
CA ALA A 190 3.78 -0.88 -17.90
C ALA A 190 3.49 -0.88 -16.39
N GLY A 191 2.54 -1.69 -15.95
CA GLY A 191 2.19 -1.84 -14.52
C GLY A 191 1.15 -0.84 -13.98
N HIS A 192 0.99 0.33 -14.59
CA HIS A 192 0.02 1.36 -14.14
C HIS A 192 -0.56 2.19 -15.29
N LYS A 193 -1.48 3.11 -14.95
CA LYS A 193 -2.09 4.07 -15.88
C LYS A 193 -1.25 5.35 -15.92
N GLY A 194 -0.84 5.75 -17.12
CA GLY A 194 -0.13 7.01 -17.35
C GLY A 194 -1.08 8.17 -17.62
N TYR A 195 -0.59 9.39 -17.44
CA TYR A 195 -1.30 10.65 -17.69
C TYR A 195 -0.46 11.55 -18.57
N ARG A 196 -1.09 12.45 -19.33
CA ARG A 196 -0.37 13.47 -20.11
C ARG A 196 0.58 14.24 -19.19
N ASN A 197 1.87 14.26 -19.54
CA ASN A 197 2.94 14.88 -18.76
C ASN A 197 3.03 14.38 -17.30
N ASP A 198 2.48 13.22 -16.95
CA ASP A 198 2.36 12.77 -15.55
C ASP A 198 1.58 13.77 -14.66
N ALA A 199 0.68 14.57 -15.25
CA ALA A 199 -0.16 15.52 -14.55
C ALA A 199 -1.52 14.91 -14.20
N LEU A 200 -1.78 14.72 -12.91
CA LEU A 200 -3.06 14.23 -12.41
C LEU A 200 -4.15 15.30 -12.55
N PRO A 201 -5.35 14.99 -13.07
CA PRO A 201 -6.41 15.98 -13.21
C PRO A 201 -7.15 16.29 -11.89
N VAL A 202 -6.43 16.55 -10.79
CA VAL A 202 -6.99 16.79 -9.44
C VAL A 202 -7.76 18.10 -9.31
N PHE A 203 -7.48 19.08 -10.18
CA PHE A 203 -8.16 20.38 -10.19
C PHE A 203 -9.30 20.44 -11.22
N ASP A 204 -9.57 19.35 -11.95
CA ASP A 204 -10.76 19.30 -12.81
C ASP A 204 -12.03 19.44 -11.93
N PRO A 205 -12.93 20.39 -12.24
CA PRO A 205 -14.10 20.66 -11.41
C PRO A 205 -15.06 19.47 -11.29
N LEU A 206 -15.00 18.49 -12.21
CA LEU A 206 -15.83 17.29 -12.16
C LEU A 206 -15.24 16.18 -11.28
N PHE A 207 -13.97 16.30 -10.85
CA PHE A 207 -13.29 15.27 -10.05
C PHE A 207 -14.02 14.98 -8.73
N PRO A 208 -14.42 15.97 -7.90
CA PRO A 208 -15.12 15.68 -6.64
C PRO A 208 -16.47 14.99 -6.84
N ALA A 209 -17.27 15.44 -7.81
CA ALA A 209 -18.57 14.83 -8.11
C ALA A 209 -18.42 13.39 -8.63
N PHE A 210 -17.36 13.12 -9.42
CA PHE A 210 -17.03 11.78 -9.85
C PHE A 210 -16.64 10.88 -8.67
N CYS A 211 -15.76 11.36 -7.77
CA CYS A 211 -15.36 10.61 -6.57
C CYS A 211 -16.56 10.29 -5.68
N ASP A 212 -17.47 11.25 -5.45
CA ASP A 212 -18.70 10.99 -4.68
C ASP A 212 -19.56 9.89 -5.33
N SER A 213 -19.78 9.98 -6.64
CA SER A 213 -20.56 8.99 -7.38
C SER A 213 -19.93 7.60 -7.34
N LEU A 214 -18.61 7.49 -7.42
CA LEU A 214 -17.91 6.21 -7.34
C LEU A 214 -17.92 5.66 -5.91
N ALA A 215 -17.66 6.52 -4.91
CA ALA A 215 -17.65 6.14 -3.50
C ALA A 215 -19.02 5.63 -3.01
N LYS A 216 -20.13 6.08 -3.62
CA LYS A 216 -21.47 5.55 -3.32
C LYS A 216 -21.55 4.02 -3.43
N THR A 217 -20.80 3.43 -4.36
CA THR A 217 -20.75 1.97 -4.55
C THR A 217 -20.13 1.25 -3.36
N LEU A 218 -19.35 1.93 -2.52
CA LEU A 218 -18.67 1.34 -1.35
C LEU A 218 -19.65 1.02 -0.21
N SER A 219 -20.85 1.64 -0.21
CA SER A 219 -21.90 1.37 0.79
C SER A 219 -22.25 -0.12 0.92
N GLN A 220 -21.98 -0.92 -0.12
CA GLN A 220 -22.21 -2.36 -0.12
C GLN A 220 -21.27 -3.15 0.83
N TYR A 221 -20.16 -2.53 1.27
CA TYR A 221 -19.16 -3.14 2.15
C TYR A 221 -19.21 -2.60 3.58
N ARG A 222 -19.98 -1.54 3.85
CA ARG A 222 -19.96 -0.78 5.11
C ARG A 222 -20.19 -1.64 6.37
N ASP A 223 -20.95 -2.71 6.24
CA ASP A 223 -21.32 -3.60 7.34
C ASP A 223 -20.49 -4.91 7.32
N ASP A 224 -19.57 -5.06 6.36
CA ASP A 224 -18.72 -6.24 6.21
C ASP A 224 -17.48 -6.13 7.10
N ARG A 225 -17.53 -6.80 8.25
CA ARG A 225 -16.44 -6.82 9.24
C ARG A 225 -15.14 -7.41 8.70
N ASN A 226 -15.17 -8.11 7.56
CA ASN A 226 -13.98 -8.73 6.97
C ASN A 226 -13.22 -7.77 6.03
N LEU A 227 -13.77 -6.59 5.75
CA LEU A 227 -13.07 -5.56 5.00
C LEU A 227 -12.01 -4.88 5.89
N VAL A 228 -10.74 -4.95 5.47
CA VAL A 228 -9.62 -4.26 6.12
C VAL A 228 -9.57 -2.79 5.71
N GLY A 229 -9.91 -2.50 4.46
CA GLY A 229 -9.96 -1.13 3.94
C GLY A 229 -9.81 -1.02 2.42
N TYR A 230 -9.65 0.21 1.96
CA TYR A 230 -9.63 0.58 0.55
C TYR A 230 -8.25 1.06 0.08
N PHE A 231 -7.82 0.56 -1.08
CA PHE A 231 -6.78 1.20 -1.88
C PHE A 231 -7.45 2.16 -2.88
N THR A 232 -7.07 3.42 -2.88
CA THR A 232 -7.74 4.44 -3.68
C THR A 232 -7.32 4.39 -5.15
N ASP A 233 -6.04 4.17 -5.42
CA ASP A 233 -5.41 3.98 -6.74
C ASP A 233 -4.08 3.21 -6.57
N ASN A 234 -3.37 2.96 -7.68
CA ASN A 234 -2.05 2.34 -7.70
C ASN A 234 -1.04 3.23 -8.44
N GLU A 235 0.15 3.44 -7.84
CA GLU A 235 1.32 4.08 -8.47
C GLU A 235 1.02 5.41 -9.19
N LEU A 236 0.20 6.28 -8.59
CA LEU A 236 -0.05 7.60 -9.16
C LEU A 236 1.24 8.45 -9.18
N PRO A 237 1.46 9.27 -10.24
CA PRO A 237 2.67 10.05 -10.43
C PRO A 237 2.76 11.29 -9.51
N PHE A 238 2.93 11.07 -8.22
CA PHE A 238 3.26 12.12 -7.24
C PHE A 238 4.76 12.40 -7.26
N TYR A 239 5.22 13.17 -8.24
CA TYR A 239 6.65 13.46 -8.44
C TYR A 239 7.02 14.88 -8.06
N PRO A 240 8.24 15.15 -7.56
CA PRO A 240 8.69 16.51 -7.26
C PRO A 240 8.54 17.47 -8.44
N ASN A 241 8.70 17.00 -9.69
CA ASN A 241 8.56 17.84 -10.88
C ASN A 241 7.10 18.07 -11.35
N SER A 242 6.07 17.69 -10.56
CA SER A 242 4.66 17.89 -10.94
C SER A 242 4.32 19.34 -11.30
N LEU A 243 4.94 20.35 -10.66
CA LEU A 243 4.71 21.76 -11.02
C LEU A 243 5.06 22.06 -12.49
N VAL A 244 6.23 21.60 -12.94
CA VAL A 244 6.66 21.76 -14.35
C VAL A 244 5.71 21.02 -15.28
N ASN A 245 5.32 19.81 -14.91
CA ASN A 245 4.41 18.97 -15.69
C ASN A 245 3.04 19.64 -15.94
N TYR A 246 2.50 20.32 -14.92
CA TYR A 246 1.22 21.02 -15.03
C TYR A 246 1.34 22.31 -15.87
N LEU A 247 2.47 23.01 -15.82
CA LEU A 247 2.73 24.18 -16.68
C LEU A 247 2.85 23.84 -18.17
N LEU A 248 3.10 22.56 -18.51
CA LEU A 248 3.12 22.06 -19.89
C LEU A 248 1.74 21.65 -20.42
N LEU A 249 0.68 21.79 -19.61
CA LEU A 249 -0.69 21.53 -20.03
C LEU A 249 -1.23 22.68 -20.89
N PRO A 250 -2.27 22.44 -21.72
CA PRO A 250 -2.90 23.49 -22.51
C PRO A 250 -3.43 24.64 -21.63
N ALA A 251 -3.34 25.88 -22.11
CA ALA A 251 -3.73 27.06 -21.33
C ALA A 251 -5.20 27.07 -20.85
N GLY A 252 -6.09 26.36 -21.56
CA GLY A 252 -7.51 26.19 -21.18
C GLY A 252 -7.78 25.01 -20.24
N ASP A 253 -6.77 24.22 -19.86
CA ASP A 253 -6.91 23.10 -18.94
C ASP A 253 -7.12 23.60 -17.51
N ALA A 254 -8.09 23.04 -16.79
CA ALA A 254 -8.39 23.42 -15.41
C ALA A 254 -7.17 23.26 -14.49
N ASN A 255 -6.31 22.27 -14.73
CA ASN A 255 -5.11 22.04 -13.95
C ASN A 255 -4.03 23.07 -14.27
N TYR A 256 -3.88 23.50 -15.53
CA TYR A 256 -3.01 24.61 -15.89
C TYR A 256 -3.47 25.91 -15.21
N ILE A 257 -4.76 26.23 -15.33
CA ILE A 257 -5.36 27.45 -14.77
C ILE A 257 -5.16 27.50 -13.25
N ALA A 258 -5.44 26.40 -12.55
CA ALA A 258 -5.23 26.28 -11.10
C ALA A 258 -3.76 26.45 -10.73
N THR A 259 -2.84 25.89 -11.51
CA THR A 259 -1.39 26.03 -11.31
C THR A 259 -0.96 27.48 -11.43
N MET A 260 -1.40 28.17 -12.48
CA MET A 260 -1.10 29.59 -12.71
C MET A 260 -1.71 30.49 -11.65
N GLN A 261 -2.89 30.16 -11.12
CA GLN A 261 -3.47 30.88 -9.99
C GLN A 261 -2.64 30.69 -8.73
N TRP A 262 -2.31 29.45 -8.38
CA TRP A 262 -1.52 29.13 -7.19
C TRP A 262 -0.14 29.80 -7.23
N MET A 263 0.54 29.78 -8.37
CA MET A 263 1.84 30.45 -8.53
C MET A 263 1.75 31.95 -8.31
N ARG A 264 0.69 32.61 -8.82
CA ARG A 264 0.46 34.05 -8.61
C ARG A 264 0.21 34.37 -7.14
N GLU A 265 -0.60 33.58 -6.45
CA GLU A 265 -0.91 33.75 -5.03
C GLU A 265 0.34 33.60 -4.14
N HIS A 266 1.25 32.72 -4.52
CA HIS A 266 2.48 32.43 -3.77
C HIS A 266 3.71 33.19 -4.29
N LYS A 267 3.53 34.06 -5.29
CA LYS A 267 4.58 34.90 -5.88
C LYS A 267 5.76 34.11 -6.46
N TYR A 268 5.48 32.95 -7.07
CA TYR A 268 6.48 32.17 -7.81
C TYR A 268 6.63 32.69 -9.24
N ASP A 269 7.85 32.66 -9.77
CA ASP A 269 8.19 33.03 -11.15
C ASP A 269 8.43 31.77 -11.99
N GLU A 270 7.76 31.67 -13.15
CA GLU A 270 7.93 30.59 -14.12
C GLU A 270 9.38 30.44 -14.60
N LYS A 271 10.16 31.54 -14.60
CA LYS A 271 11.56 31.53 -15.04
C LYS A 271 12.52 30.92 -14.01
N ASN A 272 12.10 30.79 -12.75
CA ASN A 272 12.94 30.26 -11.68
C ASN A 272 12.12 29.47 -10.64
N LEU A 273 11.69 28.26 -11.02
CA LEU A 273 10.97 27.36 -10.14
C LEU A 273 11.91 26.67 -9.15
N THR A 274 11.83 27.08 -7.88
CA THR A 274 12.61 26.47 -6.79
C THR A 274 12.10 25.08 -6.42
N ASP A 275 12.96 24.28 -5.78
CA ASP A 275 12.54 22.97 -5.25
C ASP A 275 11.50 23.11 -4.13
N GLU A 276 11.53 24.20 -3.37
CA GLU A 276 10.48 24.54 -2.41
C GLU A 276 9.12 24.73 -3.12
N ALA A 277 9.07 25.49 -4.22
CA ALA A 277 7.84 25.68 -4.99
C ALA A 277 7.29 24.35 -5.51
N LYS A 278 8.17 23.49 -6.02
CA LYS A 278 7.84 22.14 -6.49
C LYS A 278 7.26 21.26 -5.38
N HIS A 279 7.88 21.21 -4.21
CA HIS A 279 7.38 20.44 -3.07
C HIS A 279 6.05 20.99 -2.53
N ASN A 280 5.91 22.32 -2.44
CA ASN A 280 4.67 22.95 -1.98
C ASN A 280 3.51 22.70 -2.96
N PHE A 281 3.79 22.71 -4.27
CA PHE A 281 2.78 22.35 -5.27
C PHE A 281 2.42 20.86 -5.22
N LEU A 282 3.40 19.98 -5.03
CA LEU A 282 3.14 18.55 -4.84
C LEU A 282 2.28 18.30 -3.60
N ALA A 283 2.53 19.03 -2.51
CA ALA A 283 1.69 18.99 -1.30
C ALA A 283 0.25 19.44 -1.59
N LEU A 284 0.05 20.48 -2.41
CA LEU A 284 -1.28 20.92 -2.83
C LEU A 284 -2.02 19.86 -3.65
N ILE A 285 -1.33 19.21 -4.61
CA ILE A 285 -1.91 18.10 -5.40
C ILE A 285 -2.34 16.96 -4.46
N GLY A 286 -1.46 16.58 -3.53
CA GLY A 286 -1.73 15.55 -2.52
C GLY A 286 -2.94 15.91 -1.66
N ASP A 287 -2.97 17.10 -1.09
CA ASP A 287 -4.08 17.58 -0.28
C ASP A 287 -5.40 17.55 -1.06
N LYS A 288 -5.40 18.04 -2.31
CA LYS A 288 -6.60 18.03 -3.15
C LYS A 288 -7.10 16.62 -3.45
N TYR A 289 -6.20 15.70 -3.78
CA TYR A 289 -6.54 14.31 -4.07
C TYR A 289 -7.08 13.58 -2.83
N PHE A 290 -6.31 13.58 -1.74
CA PHE A 290 -6.64 12.82 -0.54
C PHE A 290 -7.86 13.39 0.19
N SER A 291 -8.00 14.72 0.30
CA SER A 291 -9.17 15.33 0.95
C SER A 291 -10.48 14.95 0.26
N VAL A 292 -10.53 15.03 -1.08
CA VAL A 292 -11.72 14.69 -1.87
C VAL A 292 -12.09 13.23 -1.72
N ILE A 293 -11.14 12.32 -1.86
CA ILE A 293 -11.41 10.88 -1.82
C ILE A 293 -11.73 10.41 -0.41
N THR A 294 -10.97 10.84 0.60
CA THR A 294 -11.24 10.46 1.98
C THR A 294 -12.61 10.95 2.44
N ALA A 295 -13.01 12.18 2.06
CA ALA A 295 -14.35 12.69 2.35
C ALA A 295 -15.43 11.85 1.64
N ALA A 296 -15.22 11.48 0.38
CA ALA A 296 -16.15 10.66 -0.38
C ALA A 296 -16.30 9.24 0.22
N ILE A 297 -15.20 8.59 0.60
CA ILE A 297 -15.24 7.26 1.23
C ILE A 297 -15.99 7.33 2.55
N ARG A 298 -15.59 8.23 3.47
CA ARG A 298 -16.21 8.38 4.81
C ARG A 298 -17.70 8.71 4.75
N LYS A 299 -18.18 9.33 3.68
CA LYS A 299 -19.60 9.62 3.49
C LYS A 299 -20.43 8.34 3.31
N TYR A 300 -19.88 7.31 2.68
CA TYR A 300 -20.60 6.08 2.32
C TYR A 300 -20.16 4.85 3.12
N ASP A 301 -18.99 4.92 3.76
CA ASP A 301 -18.43 3.92 4.67
C ASP A 301 -17.58 4.63 5.76
N PRO A 302 -18.22 5.09 6.86
CA PRO A 302 -17.62 5.97 7.87
C PRO A 302 -16.68 5.29 8.88
#